data_AF-D0MI75-F1
#
_entry.id   AF-D0MI75-F1
#
_cell.length_a   1.000
_cell.length_b   1.000
_cell.length_c   1.000
_cell.angle_alpha   90.00
_cell.angle_beta   90.00
_cell.angle_gamma   90.00
#
_symmetry.space_group_name_H-M   'P 1'
#
loop_
_entity.id
_entity.type
_entity.pdbx_description
1 polymer ?
#
loop_
_entity_poly.entity_id
_entity_poly.type
_entity_poly.pdbx_seq_one_letter_code
_entity_poly.pdbx_strand_id
1 'polypeptide(L)'
;MEPEKKPESLSAEAADEAAEKVAAEAPVYRDVTHRFPDWKAVSAKQLELDRALLSRTEGRVHTLLSHLLVDRTVHHYLSYANAVSVRRLGYNDHGPVHARIVTYNALKILRLLHESGILPSIEAEEVGTYEDAQVAVALAAFLHDAGMGITREGHEQWALTLVDPFIQHYLSLVYAEGDPMIAVLRALVHECIVGHMGNVRIHSVEAGVVLVADGTDMAHGRSRIPRMINRDPMIGDIHRYSASAIVRVHIGPGERKPVRIAAYMEHVTGLFQVEEVLMHKVKASPIMQHLEVCAYVGNDPPRFYLR
;
A
#
# COMPACT_ATOMS: atom_id res chain seq x y z
N MET A 1 -29.45 13.95 25.88
CA MET A 1 -28.56 13.35 24.86
C MET A 1 -29.13 13.73 23.52
N GLU A 2 -28.57 14.77 22.90
CA GLU A 2 -28.87 15.08 21.51
C GLU A 2 -28.28 13.99 20.61
N PRO A 3 -28.94 13.62 19.51
CA PRO A 3 -28.42 12.64 18.58
C PRO A 3 -27.21 13.25 17.84
N GLU A 4 -26.07 12.55 17.87
CA GLU A 4 -24.89 12.88 17.08
C GLU A 4 -25.24 12.98 15.60
N LYS A 5 -24.95 14.16 15.01
CA LYS A 5 -25.02 14.38 13.58
C LYS A 5 -24.05 13.42 12.89
N LYS A 6 -24.55 12.65 11.91
CA LYS A 6 -23.70 11.95 10.93
C LYS A 6 -22.70 12.94 10.32
N PRO A 7 -21.42 12.56 10.14
CA PRO A 7 -20.48 13.40 9.42
C PRO A 7 -20.98 13.58 7.98
N GLU A 8 -21.05 14.83 7.53
CA GLU A 8 -21.30 15.17 6.13
C GLU A 8 -20.08 14.74 5.33
N SER A 9 -20.28 13.82 4.38
CA SER A 9 -19.25 13.46 3.41
C SER A 9 -18.78 14.72 2.69
N LEU A 10 -17.47 14.92 2.56
CA LEU A 10 -16.90 16.01 1.79
C LEU A 10 -17.50 16.01 0.38
N SER A 11 -18.00 17.16 -0.08
CA SER A 11 -18.50 17.31 -1.45
C SER A 11 -17.37 17.04 -2.44
N ALA A 12 -17.72 16.52 -3.62
CA ALA A 12 -16.74 16.25 -4.68
C ALA A 12 -15.85 17.47 -5.02
N GLU A 13 -16.37 18.69 -4.83
CA GLU A 13 -15.63 19.94 -5.00
C GLU A 13 -14.46 20.10 -4.02
N ALA A 14 -14.63 19.73 -2.73
CA ALA A 14 -13.55 19.86 -1.74
C ALA A 14 -12.44 18.82 -1.98
N ALA A 15 -12.80 17.63 -2.46
CA ALA A 15 -11.83 16.61 -2.87
C ALA A 15 -11.06 17.02 -4.13
N ASP A 16 -11.74 17.67 -5.09
CA ASP A 16 -11.11 18.24 -6.27
C ASP A 16 -10.21 19.43 -5.91
N GLU A 17 -10.59 20.28 -4.97
CA GLU A 17 -9.78 21.43 -4.53
C GLU A 17 -8.52 20.99 -3.76
N ALA A 18 -8.61 19.95 -2.90
CA ALA A 18 -7.46 19.34 -2.25
C ALA A 18 -6.54 18.63 -3.26
N ALA A 19 -7.11 17.93 -4.25
CA ALA A 19 -6.35 17.31 -5.33
C ALA A 19 -5.70 18.34 -6.27
N GLU A 20 -6.36 19.47 -6.53
CA GLU A 20 -5.81 20.59 -7.28
C GLU A 20 -4.72 21.28 -6.48
N LYS A 21 -4.85 21.41 -5.17
CA LYS A 21 -3.79 21.89 -4.28
C LYS A 21 -2.59 20.95 -4.30
N VAL A 22 -2.80 19.63 -4.24
CA VAL A 22 -1.74 18.63 -4.42
C VAL A 22 -1.10 18.71 -5.82
N ALA A 23 -1.89 18.95 -6.86
CA ALA A 23 -1.38 19.13 -8.22
C ALA A 23 -0.64 20.47 -8.41
N ALA A 24 -1.06 21.53 -7.71
CA ALA A 24 -0.46 22.86 -7.74
C ALA A 24 0.80 22.96 -6.87
N GLU A 25 0.83 22.25 -5.74
CA GLU A 25 1.97 22.03 -4.86
C GLU A 25 2.89 20.88 -5.33
N ALA A 26 2.53 20.20 -6.42
CA ALA A 26 3.41 19.36 -7.21
C ALA A 26 3.99 20.16 -8.40
N PRO A 27 4.71 21.29 -8.18
CA PRO A 27 5.33 21.99 -9.29
C PRO A 27 6.27 21.00 -9.95
N VAL A 28 6.03 20.76 -11.24
CA VAL A 28 6.90 20.09 -12.20
C VAL A 28 8.35 20.30 -11.78
N TYR A 29 8.95 19.29 -11.13
CA TYR A 29 10.23 19.43 -10.42
C TYR A 29 11.38 19.52 -11.43
N ARG A 30 11.53 20.69 -12.08
CA ARG A 30 12.72 21.01 -12.87
C ARG A 30 13.79 21.55 -11.93
N ASP A 31 14.43 20.64 -11.18
CA ASP A 31 15.79 20.93 -10.71
C ASP A 31 16.66 21.08 -11.98
N VAL A 32 17.16 22.29 -12.20
CA VAL A 32 17.99 22.69 -13.33
C VAL A 32 19.32 21.92 -13.33
N THR A 33 19.68 21.28 -12.22
CA THR A 33 20.84 20.40 -12.13
C THR A 33 20.45 18.95 -12.43
N HIS A 34 21.08 18.34 -13.43
CA HIS A 34 20.86 16.96 -13.88
C HIS A 34 21.42 15.89 -12.90
N ARG A 35 21.25 16.07 -11.59
CA ARG A 35 21.91 15.22 -10.58
C ARG A 35 21.25 13.85 -10.37
N PHE A 36 19.93 13.75 -10.55
CA PHE A 36 19.16 12.51 -10.36
C PHE A 36 18.54 12.01 -11.68
N PRO A 37 18.27 10.69 -11.81
CA PRO A 37 17.47 10.14 -12.91
C PRO A 37 16.08 10.80 -13.00
N ASP A 38 15.27 10.44 -14.00
CA ASP A 38 13.91 10.97 -14.23
C ASP A 38 12.87 10.62 -13.15
N TRP A 39 13.30 10.50 -11.89
CA TRP A 39 12.44 10.50 -10.69
C TRP A 39 11.85 11.90 -10.42
N LYS A 40 12.20 12.89 -11.23
CA LYS A 40 11.80 14.29 -11.08
C LYS A 40 10.31 14.49 -11.33
N ALA A 41 9.71 13.81 -12.31
CA ALA A 41 8.31 14.02 -12.64
C ALA A 41 7.40 13.03 -11.89
N VAL A 42 6.41 13.55 -11.17
CA VAL A 42 5.26 12.77 -10.70
C VAL A 42 4.54 12.22 -11.93
N SER A 43 4.35 10.90 -11.98
CA SER A 43 3.73 10.25 -13.15
C SER A 43 2.22 10.47 -13.14
N ALA A 44 1.58 10.41 -14.32
CA ALA A 44 0.12 10.49 -14.42
C ALA A 44 -0.59 9.44 -13.54
N LYS A 45 0.02 8.26 -13.36
CA LYS A 45 -0.50 7.22 -12.47
C LYS A 45 -0.42 7.60 -10.99
N GLN A 46 0.65 8.29 -10.57
CA GLN A 46 0.73 8.82 -9.20
C GLN A 46 -0.38 9.83 -8.98
N LEU A 47 -0.57 10.79 -9.89
CA LEU A 47 -1.64 11.79 -9.78
C LEU A 47 -3.05 11.16 -9.76
N GLU A 48 -3.30 10.12 -10.57
CA GLU A 48 -4.55 9.37 -10.55
C GLU A 48 -4.80 8.71 -9.18
N LEU A 49 -3.76 8.09 -8.60
CA LEU A 49 -3.85 7.45 -7.29
C LEU A 49 -3.98 8.45 -6.15
N ASP A 50 -3.31 9.61 -6.24
CA ASP A 50 -3.40 10.70 -5.26
C ASP A 50 -4.85 11.20 -5.18
N ARG A 51 -5.49 11.46 -6.32
CA ARG A 51 -6.93 11.80 -6.37
C ARG A 51 -7.80 10.70 -5.79
N ALA A 52 -7.52 9.45 -6.11
CA ALA A 52 -8.31 8.31 -5.64
C ALA A 52 -8.19 8.10 -4.12
N LEU A 53 -7.03 8.39 -3.53
CA LEU A 53 -6.80 8.34 -2.08
C LEU A 53 -7.53 9.50 -1.38
N LEU A 54 -7.34 10.73 -1.84
CA LEU A 54 -7.91 11.92 -1.21
C LEU A 54 -9.43 11.98 -1.32
N SER A 55 -10.02 11.56 -2.44
CA SER A 55 -11.48 11.49 -2.62
C SER A 55 -12.18 10.42 -1.77
N ARG A 56 -11.43 9.57 -1.07
CA ARG A 56 -11.95 8.45 -0.27
C ARG A 56 -11.53 8.50 1.19
N THR A 57 -10.90 9.58 1.60
CA THR A 57 -10.42 9.78 2.96
C THR A 57 -10.90 11.12 3.47
N GLU A 58 -11.19 11.16 4.76
CA GLU A 58 -11.61 12.36 5.48
C GLU A 58 -10.83 12.43 6.82
N GLY A 59 -10.97 13.53 7.57
CA GLY A 59 -10.37 13.66 8.90
C GLY A 59 -8.85 13.57 8.94
N ARG A 60 -8.31 12.97 10.00
CA ARG A 60 -6.86 12.87 10.26
C ARG A 60 -6.13 12.09 9.18
N VAL A 61 -6.70 10.99 8.68
CA VAL A 61 -6.06 10.21 7.60
C VAL A 61 -6.00 11.00 6.29
N HIS A 62 -6.99 11.85 6.00
CA HIS A 62 -6.95 12.74 4.85
C HIS A 62 -5.84 13.78 4.97
N THR A 63 -5.77 14.48 6.12
CA THR A 63 -4.71 15.47 6.39
C THR A 63 -3.34 14.82 6.27
N LEU A 64 -3.15 13.65 6.89
CA LEU A 64 -1.94 12.85 6.79
C LEU A 64 -1.54 12.60 5.32
N LEU A 65 -2.45 12.06 4.52
CA LEU A 65 -2.19 11.73 3.12
C LEU A 65 -1.92 12.98 2.28
N SER A 66 -2.62 14.09 2.51
CA SER A 66 -2.39 15.34 1.76
C SER A 66 -0.96 15.85 1.91
N HIS A 67 -0.33 15.63 3.06
CA HIS A 67 1.07 15.99 3.29
C HIS A 67 2.04 14.92 2.77
N LEU A 68 1.74 13.65 3.00
CA LEU A 68 2.61 12.53 2.64
C LEU A 68 2.77 12.37 1.11
N LEU A 69 1.70 12.59 0.35
CA LEU A 69 1.68 12.39 -1.11
C LEU A 69 2.56 13.41 -1.86
N VAL A 70 2.77 14.60 -1.28
CA VAL A 70 3.58 15.69 -1.85
C VAL A 70 4.97 15.83 -1.22
N ASP A 71 5.32 14.97 -0.25
CA ASP A 71 6.61 15.04 0.42
C ASP A 71 7.75 14.61 -0.50
N ARG A 72 8.62 15.58 -0.80
CA ARG A 72 9.76 15.39 -1.71
C ARG A 72 10.81 14.44 -1.16
N THR A 73 11.01 14.42 0.15
CA THR A 73 12.02 13.59 0.78
C THR A 73 11.56 12.14 0.75
N VAL A 74 10.31 11.87 1.12
CA VAL A 74 9.71 10.53 1.01
C VAL A 74 9.71 10.06 -0.44
N HIS A 75 9.34 10.93 -1.38
CA HIS A 75 9.38 10.61 -2.82
C HIS A 75 10.78 10.18 -3.28
N HIS A 76 11.84 10.86 -2.84
CA HIS A 76 13.21 10.48 -3.17
C HIS A 76 13.63 9.15 -2.52
N TYR A 77 13.23 8.89 -1.26
CA TYR A 77 13.47 7.61 -0.61
C TYR A 77 12.87 6.45 -1.41
N LEU A 78 11.58 6.55 -1.74
CA LEU A 78 10.87 5.53 -2.52
C LEU A 78 11.42 5.42 -3.95
N SER A 79 11.80 6.54 -4.57
CA SER A 79 12.41 6.52 -5.90
C SER A 79 13.77 5.83 -5.92
N TYR A 80 14.58 6.05 -4.88
CA TYR A 80 15.87 5.38 -4.74
C TYR A 80 15.71 3.90 -4.38
N ALA A 81 14.77 3.56 -3.50
CA ALA A 81 14.36 2.18 -3.23
C ALA A 81 13.99 1.43 -4.53
N ASN A 82 13.20 2.06 -5.39
CA ASN A 82 12.87 1.50 -6.69
C ASN A 82 14.08 1.31 -7.60
N ALA A 83 15.02 2.26 -7.61
CA ALA A 83 16.24 2.15 -8.40
C ALA A 83 17.10 0.97 -7.95
N VAL A 84 17.22 0.75 -6.64
CA VAL A 84 17.92 -0.42 -6.09
C VAL A 84 17.17 -1.70 -6.47
N SER A 85 15.87 -1.78 -6.18
CA SER A 85 15.05 -2.97 -6.47
C SER A 85 15.13 -3.37 -7.95
N VAL A 86 14.88 -2.41 -8.84
CA VAL A 86 14.67 -2.70 -10.26
C VAL A 86 15.96 -2.67 -11.06
N ARG A 87 16.77 -1.62 -10.94
CA ARG A 87 17.97 -1.45 -11.79
C ARG A 87 19.16 -2.25 -11.26
N ARG A 88 19.33 -2.32 -9.93
CA ARG A 88 20.47 -3.00 -9.31
C ARG A 88 20.19 -4.49 -9.11
N LEU A 89 18.99 -4.86 -8.68
CA LEU A 89 18.68 -6.22 -8.26
C LEU A 89 17.78 -7.01 -9.22
N GLY A 90 17.10 -6.34 -10.16
CA GLY A 90 16.23 -7.01 -11.14
C GLY A 90 14.85 -7.42 -10.63
N TYR A 91 14.43 -6.93 -9.47
CA TYR A 91 13.09 -7.16 -8.90
C TYR A 91 12.03 -6.20 -9.47
N ASN A 92 10.77 -6.39 -9.05
CA ASN A 92 9.64 -5.56 -9.44
C ASN A 92 9.66 -4.17 -8.79
N ASP A 93 8.76 -3.28 -9.22
CA ASP A 93 8.66 -1.90 -8.72
C ASP A 93 8.34 -1.84 -7.22
N HIS A 94 9.20 -1.17 -6.46
CA HIS A 94 9.04 -0.84 -5.02
C HIS A 94 9.11 0.69 -4.86
N GLY A 95 8.49 1.41 -5.79
CA GLY A 95 8.61 2.86 -5.94
C GLY A 95 7.38 3.67 -5.51
N PRO A 96 7.35 4.97 -5.82
CA PRO A 96 6.26 5.86 -5.41
C PRO A 96 4.85 5.42 -5.86
N VAL A 97 4.75 4.73 -7.01
CA VAL A 97 3.48 4.16 -7.49
C VAL A 97 3.05 2.97 -6.63
N HIS A 98 4.00 2.10 -6.26
CA HIS A 98 3.73 0.93 -5.41
C HIS A 98 3.15 1.36 -4.06
N ALA A 99 3.84 2.26 -3.36
CA ALA A 99 3.41 2.79 -2.07
C ALA A 99 1.96 3.29 -2.08
N ARG A 100 1.56 4.00 -3.14
CA ARG A 100 0.18 4.49 -3.33
C ARG A 100 -0.83 3.38 -3.56
N ILE A 101 -0.50 2.38 -4.39
CA ILE A 101 -1.38 1.23 -4.64
C ILE A 101 -1.59 0.45 -3.35
N VAL A 102 -0.52 0.14 -2.61
CA VAL A 102 -0.61 -0.58 -1.34
C VAL A 102 -1.43 0.20 -0.33
N THR A 103 -1.19 1.51 -0.20
CA THR A 103 -1.98 2.39 0.68
C THR A 103 -3.46 2.38 0.34
N TYR A 104 -3.79 2.52 -0.96
CA TYR A 104 -5.17 2.50 -1.43
C TYR A 104 -5.85 1.16 -1.15
N ASN A 105 -5.17 0.05 -1.45
CA ASN A 105 -5.70 -1.29 -1.23
C ASN A 105 -5.84 -1.60 0.25
N ALA A 106 -4.89 -1.16 1.10
CA ALA A 106 -4.93 -1.35 2.54
C ALA A 106 -6.12 -0.65 3.17
N LEU A 107 -6.33 0.64 2.87
CA LEU A 107 -7.49 1.39 3.35
C LEU A 107 -8.82 0.78 2.85
N LYS A 108 -8.84 0.27 1.63
CA LYS A 108 -10.01 -0.41 1.08
C LYS A 108 -10.32 -1.73 1.79
N ILE A 109 -9.31 -2.55 2.08
CA ILE A 109 -9.47 -3.81 2.83
C ILE A 109 -9.93 -3.51 4.25
N LEU A 110 -9.27 -2.56 4.94
CA LEU A 110 -9.62 -2.14 6.30
C LEU A 110 -11.09 -1.72 6.38
N ARG A 111 -11.55 -0.91 5.42
CA ARG A 111 -12.95 -0.47 5.35
C ARG A 111 -13.92 -1.63 5.17
N LEU A 112 -13.65 -2.57 4.25
CA LEU A 112 -14.53 -3.72 4.03
C LEU A 112 -14.63 -4.62 5.26
N LEU A 113 -13.53 -4.79 6.01
CA LEU A 113 -13.52 -5.50 7.29
C LEU A 113 -14.41 -4.79 8.31
N HIS A 114 -14.20 -3.49 8.51
CA HIS A 114 -14.94 -2.68 9.48
C HIS A 114 -16.44 -2.58 9.14
N GLU A 115 -16.79 -2.36 7.86
CA GLU A 115 -18.19 -2.39 7.38
C GLU A 115 -18.87 -3.75 7.61
N SER A 116 -18.09 -4.82 7.75
CA SER A 116 -18.58 -6.17 8.07
C SER A 116 -18.54 -6.50 9.57
N GLY A 117 -18.27 -5.51 10.44
CA GLY A 117 -18.22 -5.66 11.89
C GLY A 117 -16.92 -6.28 12.43
N ILE A 118 -15.87 -6.37 11.61
CA ILE A 118 -14.54 -6.79 12.05
C ILE A 118 -13.75 -5.53 12.45
N LEU A 119 -13.59 -5.33 13.75
CA LEU A 119 -12.89 -4.18 14.29
C LEU A 119 -11.37 -4.31 14.04
N PRO A 120 -10.67 -3.21 13.72
CA PRO A 120 -9.22 -3.13 13.84
C PRO A 120 -8.76 -3.45 15.27
N SER A 121 -7.52 -3.90 15.44
CA SER A 121 -7.02 -4.29 16.76
C SER A 121 -7.02 -3.13 17.73
N ILE A 122 -6.61 -1.93 17.29
CA ILE A 122 -6.57 -0.76 18.18
C ILE A 122 -7.96 -0.37 18.73
N GLU A 123 -9.02 -0.65 17.96
CA GLU A 123 -10.41 -0.41 18.36
C GLU A 123 -10.95 -1.56 19.23
N ALA A 124 -10.67 -2.81 18.85
CA ALA A 124 -11.06 -3.99 19.63
C ALA A 124 -10.40 -4.03 21.02
N GLU A 125 -9.23 -3.41 21.16
CA GLU A 125 -8.48 -3.27 22.41
C GLU A 125 -8.90 -2.05 23.23
N GLU A 126 -9.89 -1.27 22.79
CA GLU A 126 -10.39 -0.04 23.44
C GLU A 126 -9.29 1.05 23.61
N VAL A 127 -8.26 1.02 22.76
CA VAL A 127 -7.12 1.96 22.82
C VAL A 127 -7.38 3.18 21.93
N GLY A 128 -7.96 2.97 20.76
CA GLY A 128 -8.20 4.00 19.76
C GLY A 128 -9.45 3.73 18.94
N THR A 129 -9.58 4.48 17.86
CA THR A 129 -10.74 4.48 16.97
C THR A 129 -10.39 3.88 15.61
N TYR A 130 -11.42 3.58 14.82
CA TYR A 130 -11.24 3.23 13.41
C TYR A 130 -10.41 4.27 12.62
N GLU A 131 -10.53 5.56 12.92
CA GLU A 131 -9.72 6.61 12.27
C GLU A 131 -8.24 6.50 12.65
N ASP A 132 -7.93 6.16 13.91
CA ASP A 132 -6.54 5.93 14.36
C ASP A 132 -5.93 4.70 13.63
N ALA A 133 -6.72 3.65 13.41
CA ALA A 133 -6.31 2.51 12.59
C ALA A 133 -6.04 2.90 11.13
N GLN A 134 -6.88 3.76 10.54
CA GLN A 134 -6.66 4.27 9.18
C GLN A 134 -5.36 5.07 9.06
N VAL A 135 -5.03 5.90 10.06
CA VAL A 135 -3.75 6.62 10.13
C VAL A 135 -2.58 5.64 10.15
N ALA A 136 -2.61 4.64 11.04
CA ALA A 136 -1.52 3.67 11.15
C ALA A 136 -1.34 2.86 9.85
N VAL A 137 -2.44 2.36 9.29
CA VAL A 137 -2.43 1.58 8.04
C VAL A 137 -1.93 2.41 6.87
N ALA A 138 -2.39 3.66 6.71
CA ALA A 138 -1.96 4.53 5.62
C ALA A 138 -0.46 4.85 5.71
N LEU A 139 0.01 5.24 6.90
CA LEU A 139 1.40 5.61 7.13
C LEU A 139 2.34 4.42 6.93
N ALA A 140 1.98 3.25 7.47
CA ALA A 140 2.74 2.02 7.30
C ALA A 140 2.79 1.58 5.83
N ALA A 141 1.63 1.49 5.17
CA ALA A 141 1.55 1.06 3.78
C ALA A 141 2.34 1.96 2.83
N PHE A 142 2.40 3.26 3.08
CA PHE A 142 3.12 4.19 2.22
C PHE A 142 4.65 4.12 2.40
N LEU A 143 5.12 3.77 3.61
CA LEU A 143 6.54 3.79 3.99
C LEU A 143 7.20 2.41 4.04
N HIS A 144 6.42 1.32 3.99
CA HIS A 144 6.90 -0.04 4.30
C HIS A 144 8.15 -0.47 3.53
N ASP A 145 8.25 -0.03 2.28
CA ASP A 145 9.26 -0.48 1.33
C ASP A 145 10.52 0.39 1.29
N ALA A 146 10.61 1.46 2.09
CA ALA A 146 11.73 2.39 2.04
C ALA A 146 13.10 1.72 2.29
N GLY A 147 13.12 0.64 3.07
CA GLY A 147 14.31 -0.17 3.34
C GLY A 147 14.93 -0.81 2.10
N MET A 148 14.17 -0.94 1.00
CA MET A 148 14.69 -1.43 -0.30
C MET A 148 15.81 -0.55 -0.86
N GLY A 149 15.89 0.73 -0.43
CA GLY A 149 17.01 1.62 -0.76
C GLY A 149 18.35 1.17 -0.18
N ILE A 150 18.33 0.27 0.82
CA ILE A 150 19.51 -0.24 1.52
C ILE A 150 19.87 -1.64 1.00
N THR A 151 18.94 -2.59 1.12
CA THR A 151 19.10 -3.99 0.72
C THR A 151 17.73 -4.62 0.45
N ARG A 152 17.69 -5.80 -0.17
CA ARG A 152 16.47 -6.63 -0.24
C ARG A 152 16.27 -7.47 1.02
N GLU A 153 17.37 -7.98 1.58
CA GLU A 153 17.34 -8.89 2.73
C GLU A 153 17.01 -8.13 4.01
N GLY A 154 15.88 -8.46 4.64
CA GLY A 154 15.42 -7.81 5.86
C GLY A 154 15.08 -6.33 5.67
N HIS A 155 14.72 -5.89 4.46
CA HIS A 155 14.39 -4.49 4.18
C HIS A 155 13.24 -3.97 5.05
N GLU A 156 12.33 -4.85 5.47
CA GLU A 156 11.30 -4.57 6.46
C GLU A 156 11.86 -4.08 7.81
N GLN A 157 13.01 -4.59 8.25
CA GLN A 157 13.68 -4.18 9.50
C GLN A 157 14.50 -2.91 9.29
N TRP A 158 15.20 -2.80 8.15
CA TRP A 158 15.99 -1.62 7.81
C TRP A 158 15.11 -0.39 7.56
N ALA A 159 13.88 -0.59 7.08
CA ALA A 159 12.90 0.47 6.90
C ALA A 159 12.60 1.19 8.22
N LEU A 160 12.49 0.48 9.36
CA LEU A 160 12.10 1.06 10.64
C LEU A 160 12.99 2.24 11.03
N THR A 161 14.31 2.06 11.08
CA THR A 161 15.25 3.14 11.43
C THR A 161 15.21 4.29 10.43
N LEU A 162 14.96 3.99 9.15
CA LEU A 162 14.95 4.98 8.08
C LEU A 162 13.70 5.87 8.11
N VAL A 163 12.56 5.25 8.38
CA VAL A 163 11.24 5.89 8.25
C VAL A 163 10.67 6.39 9.57
N ASP A 164 11.21 5.95 10.71
CA ASP A 164 10.76 6.39 12.04
C ASP A 164 10.74 7.91 12.24
N PRO A 165 11.72 8.71 11.77
CA PRO A 165 11.62 10.17 11.83
C PRO A 165 10.43 10.73 11.03
N PHE A 166 10.09 10.11 9.91
CA PHE A 166 8.91 10.47 9.11
C PHE A 166 7.63 10.08 9.83
N ILE A 167 7.59 8.88 10.41
CA ILE A 167 6.45 8.43 11.20
C ILE A 167 6.13 9.43 12.31
N GLN A 168 7.14 9.80 13.10
CA GLN A 168 6.98 10.78 14.18
C GLN A 168 6.52 12.15 13.65
N HIS A 169 7.14 12.64 12.57
CA HIS A 169 6.77 13.91 11.95
C HIS A 169 5.30 13.91 11.51
N TYR A 170 4.86 12.90 10.76
CA TYR A 170 3.51 12.86 10.23
C TYR A 170 2.45 12.63 11.29
N LEU A 171 2.74 11.84 12.34
CA LEU A 171 1.84 11.74 13.49
C LEU A 171 1.69 13.10 14.20
N SER A 172 2.77 13.87 14.34
CA SER A 172 2.69 15.22 14.95
C SER A 172 1.88 16.25 14.13
N LEU A 173 1.59 15.98 12.86
CA LEU A 173 0.73 16.85 12.05
C LEU A 173 -0.76 16.66 12.37
N VAL A 174 -1.14 15.48 12.86
CA VAL A 174 -2.56 15.09 13.01
C VAL A 174 -2.94 14.72 14.44
N TYR A 175 -1.98 14.67 15.36
CA TYR A 175 -2.18 14.54 16.81
C TYR A 175 -1.52 15.71 17.54
N ALA A 176 -2.09 16.10 18.67
CA ALA A 176 -1.54 17.17 19.49
C ALA A 176 -0.17 16.80 20.07
N GLU A 177 0.65 17.81 20.34
CA GLU A 177 1.92 17.61 21.04
C GLU A 177 1.68 16.95 22.40
N GLY A 178 2.41 15.86 22.68
CA GLY A 178 2.27 15.10 23.93
C GLY A 178 1.09 14.12 23.97
N ASP A 179 0.32 13.98 22.88
CA ASP A 179 -0.73 12.97 22.79
C ASP A 179 -0.13 11.54 22.88
N PRO A 180 -0.51 10.72 23.86
CA PRO A 180 0.01 9.35 24.01
C PRO A 180 -0.29 8.46 22.79
N MET A 181 -1.29 8.78 21.97
CA MET A 181 -1.59 8.06 20.74
C MET A 181 -0.43 8.05 19.76
N ILE A 182 0.44 9.06 19.78
CA ILE A 182 1.64 9.08 18.93
C ILE A 182 2.53 7.87 19.23
N ALA A 183 2.70 7.51 20.52
CA ALA A 183 3.51 6.36 20.91
C ALA A 183 2.86 5.03 20.51
N VAL A 184 1.55 4.92 20.69
CA VAL A 184 0.75 3.73 20.32
C VAL A 184 0.83 3.50 18.81
N LEU A 185 0.50 4.53 18.03
CA LEU A 185 0.46 4.44 16.57
C LEU A 185 1.84 4.20 15.98
N ARG A 186 2.90 4.79 16.56
CA ARG A 186 4.28 4.48 16.15
C ARG A 186 4.60 3.01 16.30
N ALA A 187 4.20 2.36 17.41
CA ALA A 187 4.41 0.94 17.61
C ALA A 187 3.60 0.09 16.60
N LEU A 188 2.33 0.43 16.38
CA LEU A 188 1.46 -0.26 15.42
C LEU A 188 1.97 -0.12 13.97
N VAL A 189 2.40 1.08 13.57
CA VAL A 189 3.02 1.32 12.26
C VAL A 189 4.29 0.47 12.09
N HIS A 190 5.12 0.35 13.12
CA HIS A 190 6.30 -0.52 13.07
C HIS A 190 5.94 -2.01 12.94
N GLU A 191 4.90 -2.49 13.61
CA GLU A 191 4.41 -3.87 13.43
C GLU A 191 3.98 -4.11 11.97
N CYS A 192 3.20 -3.20 11.40
CA CYS A 192 2.77 -3.27 10.01
C CYS A 192 3.97 -3.33 9.05
N ILE A 193 4.97 -2.45 9.25
CA ILE A 193 6.15 -2.39 8.38
C ILE A 193 7.01 -3.64 8.55
N VAL A 194 7.33 -4.09 9.76
CA VAL A 194 8.20 -5.26 9.94
C VAL A 194 7.53 -6.56 9.45
N GLY A 195 6.20 -6.60 9.44
CA GLY A 195 5.42 -7.76 9.05
C GLY A 195 5.14 -7.92 7.56
N HIS A 196 5.29 -6.88 6.73
CA HIS A 196 4.72 -6.85 5.37
C HIS A 196 5.28 -7.91 4.40
N MET A 197 6.40 -8.54 4.73
CA MET A 197 6.98 -9.64 3.96
C MET A 197 6.48 -11.03 4.35
N GLY A 198 5.79 -11.18 5.49
CA GLY A 198 5.37 -12.47 6.04
C GLY A 198 6.49 -13.27 6.72
N ASN A 199 7.69 -12.69 6.83
CA ASN A 199 8.85 -13.30 7.50
C ASN A 199 8.77 -13.21 9.03
N VAL A 200 8.10 -12.17 9.53
CA VAL A 200 7.88 -11.93 10.95
C VAL A 200 6.41 -12.16 11.26
N ARG A 201 6.13 -12.89 12.34
CA ARG A 201 4.76 -13.12 12.78
C ARG A 201 4.17 -11.82 13.30
N ILE A 202 3.04 -11.43 12.73
CA ILE A 202 2.24 -10.27 13.12
C ILE A 202 0.91 -10.71 13.75
N HIS A 203 0.29 -9.80 14.49
CA HIS A 203 -0.85 -10.10 15.35
C HIS A 203 -2.02 -9.14 15.14
N SER A 204 -1.78 -7.88 14.79
CA SER A 204 -2.86 -6.91 14.59
C SER A 204 -3.59 -7.08 13.25
N VAL A 205 -4.87 -6.70 13.23
CA VAL A 205 -5.66 -6.61 12.01
C VAL A 205 -5.01 -5.67 11.00
N GLU A 206 -4.52 -4.53 11.48
CA GLU A 206 -3.86 -3.47 10.72
C GLU A 206 -2.61 -3.98 10.01
N ALA A 207 -1.72 -4.70 10.73
CA ALA A 207 -0.55 -5.31 10.12
C ALA A 207 -0.95 -6.38 9.10
N GLY A 208 -2.00 -7.16 9.41
CA GLY A 208 -2.55 -8.15 8.49
C GLY A 208 -3.11 -7.55 7.21
N VAL A 209 -3.74 -6.37 7.31
CA VAL A 209 -4.26 -5.59 6.19
C VAL A 209 -3.12 -5.10 5.30
N VAL A 210 -2.07 -4.50 5.87
CA VAL A 210 -0.93 -3.99 5.09
C VAL A 210 -0.21 -5.14 4.38
N LEU A 211 0.04 -6.25 5.08
CA LEU A 211 0.64 -7.46 4.51
C LEU A 211 -0.15 -7.98 3.30
N VAL A 212 -1.47 -8.09 3.41
CA VAL A 212 -2.31 -8.58 2.31
C VAL A 212 -2.39 -7.57 1.18
N ALA A 213 -2.53 -6.28 1.50
CA ALA A 213 -2.61 -5.19 0.52
C ALA A 213 -1.37 -5.13 -0.37
N ASP A 214 -0.19 -5.28 0.21
CA ASP A 214 1.07 -5.33 -0.55
C ASP A 214 1.06 -6.53 -1.53
N GLY A 215 0.65 -7.70 -1.06
CA GLY A 215 0.45 -8.88 -1.91
C GLY A 215 -0.56 -8.71 -3.05
N THR A 216 -1.44 -7.70 -3.01
CA THR A 216 -2.41 -7.45 -4.08
C THR A 216 -1.84 -6.70 -5.29
N ASP A 217 -0.68 -6.04 -5.16
CA ASP A 217 -0.06 -5.28 -6.24
C ASP A 217 0.81 -6.16 -7.16
N MET A 218 0.14 -7.09 -7.84
CA MET A 218 0.77 -8.11 -8.69
C MET A 218 0.31 -8.06 -10.17
N ALA A 219 -0.41 -7.01 -10.56
CA ALA A 219 -0.97 -6.87 -11.91
C ALA A 219 0.02 -6.31 -12.95
N HIS A 220 -0.24 -6.59 -14.24
CA HIS A 220 0.55 -6.12 -15.37
C HIS A 220 0.54 -4.59 -15.50
N GLY A 221 1.54 -4.04 -16.19
CA GLY A 221 1.77 -2.60 -16.34
C GLY A 221 2.85 -2.03 -15.42
N ARG A 222 3.28 -2.81 -14.41
CA ARG A 222 4.36 -2.47 -13.46
C ARG A 222 5.75 -2.90 -13.95
N SER A 223 5.79 -3.86 -14.88
CA SER A 223 7.02 -4.50 -15.39
C SER A 223 7.50 -3.97 -16.75
N ARG A 224 7.15 -2.73 -17.13
CA ARG A 224 7.61 -2.13 -18.39
C ARG A 224 9.06 -1.67 -18.27
N ILE A 225 9.98 -2.63 -18.35
CA ILE A 225 11.40 -2.39 -18.66
C ILE A 225 11.75 -3.20 -19.89
N PRO A 226 12.55 -2.63 -20.83
CA PRO A 226 12.66 -3.10 -22.20
C PRO A 226 12.99 -4.59 -22.27
N ARG A 227 12.44 -5.27 -23.28
CA ARG A 227 12.81 -6.62 -23.74
C ARG A 227 14.31 -6.77 -24.14
N MET A 228 15.19 -5.87 -23.71
CA MET A 228 16.55 -5.69 -24.23
C MET A 228 17.68 -5.85 -23.21
N ILE A 229 17.46 -6.41 -22.02
CA ILE A 229 18.57 -6.60 -21.08
C ILE A 229 18.69 -8.08 -20.70
N ASN A 230 19.70 -8.71 -21.32
CA ASN A 230 20.26 -10.05 -21.13
C ASN A 230 19.53 -11.25 -21.74
N ARG A 231 20.33 -12.09 -22.43
CA ARG A 231 19.97 -13.43 -22.93
C ARG A 231 20.04 -14.49 -21.84
N ASP A 232 20.63 -14.16 -20.68
CA ASP A 232 20.80 -15.07 -19.56
C ASP A 232 19.67 -14.87 -18.53
N PRO A 233 19.08 -15.95 -17.99
CA PRO A 233 18.06 -15.86 -16.95
C PRO A 233 18.56 -15.10 -15.72
N MET A 234 17.77 -14.15 -15.22
CA MET A 234 18.05 -13.41 -14.00
C MET A 234 17.05 -13.75 -12.88
N ILE A 235 17.49 -13.60 -11.63
CA ILE A 235 16.59 -13.66 -10.46
C ILE A 235 15.52 -12.58 -10.63
N GLY A 236 14.24 -12.95 -10.50
CA GLY A 236 13.10 -12.06 -10.71
C GLY A 236 12.37 -12.25 -12.04
N ASP A 237 12.96 -12.94 -13.02
CA ASP A 237 12.35 -13.15 -14.35
C ASP A 237 10.98 -13.85 -14.25
N ILE A 238 10.88 -14.92 -13.47
CA ILE A 238 9.61 -15.64 -13.29
C ILE A 238 8.52 -14.73 -12.71
N HIS A 239 8.87 -13.84 -11.78
CA HIS A 239 7.93 -12.88 -11.20
C HIS A 239 7.47 -11.87 -12.25
N ARG A 240 8.37 -11.40 -13.12
CA ARG A 240 8.04 -10.47 -14.20
C ARG A 240 7.16 -11.12 -15.27
N TYR A 241 7.49 -12.34 -15.68
CA TYR A 241 6.70 -13.09 -16.68
C TYR A 241 5.31 -13.43 -16.15
N SER A 242 5.20 -13.96 -14.92
CA SER A 242 3.90 -14.29 -14.32
C SER A 242 3.04 -13.06 -14.03
N ALA A 243 3.61 -11.97 -13.51
CA ALA A 243 2.88 -10.71 -13.32
C ALA A 243 2.32 -10.15 -14.63
N SER A 244 3.00 -10.43 -15.76
CA SER A 244 2.49 -10.01 -17.07
C SER A 244 1.21 -10.67 -17.53
N ALA A 245 0.85 -11.82 -16.95
CA ALA A 245 -0.40 -12.50 -17.25
C ALA A 245 -1.59 -11.92 -16.47
N ILE A 246 -1.36 -11.21 -15.36
CA ILE A 246 -2.44 -10.67 -14.52
C ILE A 246 -2.91 -9.33 -15.10
N VAL A 247 -4.16 -9.29 -15.56
CA VAL A 247 -4.77 -8.09 -16.13
C VAL A 247 -5.18 -7.12 -15.04
N ARG A 248 -5.80 -7.63 -13.96
CA ARG A 248 -6.27 -6.81 -12.85
C ARG A 248 -6.48 -7.66 -11.59
N VAL A 249 -6.35 -7.01 -10.44
CA VAL A 249 -6.79 -7.54 -9.15
C VAL A 249 -7.98 -6.71 -8.68
N HIS A 250 -9.08 -7.37 -8.35
CA HIS A 250 -10.26 -6.74 -7.77
C HIS A 250 -10.34 -7.10 -6.29
N ILE A 251 -10.45 -6.06 -5.46
CA ILE A 251 -10.74 -6.17 -4.03
C ILE A 251 -12.18 -5.69 -3.82
N GLY A 252 -13.03 -6.46 -3.16
CA GLY A 252 -14.43 -6.10 -2.95
C GLY A 252 -15.06 -6.95 -1.84
N PRO A 253 -16.37 -6.79 -1.57
CA PRO A 253 -17.07 -7.66 -0.65
C PRO A 253 -17.09 -9.11 -1.19
N GLY A 254 -16.92 -10.09 -0.30
CA GLY A 254 -17.07 -11.50 -0.62
C GLY A 254 -18.50 -12.02 -0.48
N GLU A 255 -18.72 -13.27 -0.87
CA GLU A 255 -20.04 -13.92 -0.74
C GLU A 255 -20.24 -14.58 0.64
N ARG A 256 -19.15 -15.05 1.23
CA ARG A 256 -19.06 -15.78 2.50
C ARG A 256 -18.17 -15.08 3.52
N LYS A 257 -17.17 -14.36 3.04
CA LYS A 257 -16.19 -13.62 3.85
C LYS A 257 -16.26 -12.12 3.57
N PRO A 258 -15.92 -11.26 4.54
CA PRO A 258 -15.93 -9.81 4.39
C PRO A 258 -15.23 -9.29 3.13
N VAL A 259 -14.06 -9.86 2.79
CA VAL A 259 -13.24 -9.35 1.68
C VAL A 259 -12.96 -10.45 0.67
N ARG A 260 -13.22 -10.18 -0.61
CA ARG A 260 -12.82 -11.00 -1.74
C ARG A 260 -11.70 -10.32 -2.53
N ILE A 261 -10.64 -11.08 -2.76
CA ILE A 261 -9.54 -10.74 -3.66
C ILE A 261 -9.64 -11.65 -4.88
N ALA A 262 -9.93 -11.05 -6.03
CA ALA A 262 -10.10 -11.75 -7.31
C ALA A 262 -9.03 -11.30 -8.30
N ALA A 263 -8.12 -12.21 -8.67
CA ALA A 263 -7.11 -11.99 -9.70
C ALA A 263 -7.64 -12.43 -11.07
N TYR A 264 -7.62 -11.55 -12.06
CA TYR A 264 -8.01 -11.84 -13.44
C TYR A 264 -6.77 -11.91 -14.31
N MET A 265 -6.60 -12.98 -15.08
CA MET A 265 -5.41 -13.21 -15.88
C MET A 265 -5.74 -13.82 -17.25
N GLU A 266 -4.90 -13.50 -18.24
CA GLU A 266 -5.01 -14.06 -19.62
C GLU A 266 -4.38 -15.44 -19.73
N HIS A 267 -3.34 -15.70 -18.93
CA HIS A 267 -2.57 -16.93 -18.99
C HIS A 267 -2.37 -17.55 -17.61
N VAL A 268 -2.32 -18.89 -17.59
CA VAL A 268 -2.15 -19.70 -16.36
C VAL A 268 -0.85 -19.39 -15.61
N THR A 269 0.15 -18.81 -16.27
CA THR A 269 1.40 -18.38 -15.64
C THR A 269 1.18 -17.33 -14.54
N GLY A 270 0.08 -16.57 -14.60
CA GLY A 270 -0.30 -15.62 -13.55
C GLY A 270 -0.64 -16.28 -12.21
N LEU A 271 -0.97 -17.58 -12.19
CA LEU A 271 -1.25 -18.30 -10.96
C LEU A 271 -0.04 -18.33 -10.01
N PHE A 272 1.18 -18.26 -10.56
CA PHE A 272 2.40 -18.16 -9.75
C PHE A 272 2.39 -16.93 -8.84
N GLN A 273 1.89 -15.78 -9.31
CA GLN A 273 1.76 -14.59 -8.45
C GLN A 273 0.73 -14.80 -7.35
N VAL A 274 -0.39 -15.44 -7.66
CA VAL A 274 -1.41 -15.75 -6.66
C VAL A 274 -0.85 -16.71 -5.62
N GLU A 275 -0.14 -17.75 -6.04
CA GLU A 275 0.37 -18.81 -5.17
C GLU A 275 1.57 -18.36 -4.33
N GLU A 276 2.58 -17.75 -4.95
CA GLU A 276 3.86 -17.42 -4.29
C GLU A 276 3.91 -16.02 -3.69
N VAL A 277 3.12 -15.07 -4.20
CA VAL A 277 3.10 -13.69 -3.68
C VAL A 277 1.90 -13.48 -2.77
N LEU A 278 0.68 -13.58 -3.30
CA LEU A 278 -0.51 -13.28 -2.53
C LEU A 278 -0.77 -14.31 -1.43
N MET A 279 -0.83 -15.59 -1.79
CA MET A 279 -1.21 -16.63 -0.83
C MET A 279 -0.15 -16.84 0.26
N HIS A 280 1.12 -16.57 -0.03
CA HIS A 280 2.17 -16.52 0.99
C HIS A 280 1.82 -15.49 2.08
N LYS A 281 1.51 -14.25 1.67
CA LYS A 281 1.15 -13.15 2.58
C LYS A 281 -0.20 -13.38 3.27
N VAL A 282 -1.19 -13.91 2.56
CA VAL A 282 -2.51 -14.27 3.13
C VAL A 282 -2.36 -15.30 4.24
N LYS A 283 -1.54 -16.35 4.06
CA LYS A 283 -1.35 -17.39 5.08
C LYS A 283 -0.62 -16.88 6.33
N ALA A 284 0.23 -15.87 6.19
CA ALA A 284 0.92 -15.24 7.30
C ALA A 284 0.08 -14.15 8.01
N SER A 285 -1.09 -13.80 7.45
CA SER A 285 -1.90 -12.69 7.93
C SER A 285 -2.96 -13.12 8.96
N PRO A 286 -3.13 -12.38 10.08
CA PRO A 286 -4.19 -12.63 11.06
C PRO A 286 -5.59 -12.43 10.48
N ILE A 287 -5.74 -11.69 9.37
CA ILE A 287 -7.03 -11.48 8.73
C ILE A 287 -7.42 -12.60 7.75
N MET A 288 -6.60 -13.64 7.57
CA MET A 288 -6.84 -14.74 6.62
C MET A 288 -8.28 -15.28 6.70
N GLN A 289 -8.79 -15.50 7.91
CA GLN A 289 -10.13 -16.03 8.16
C GLN A 289 -11.28 -15.15 7.64
N HIS A 290 -11.00 -13.90 7.27
CA HIS A 290 -11.95 -12.92 6.72
C HIS A 290 -11.78 -12.70 5.20
N LEU A 291 -10.94 -13.51 4.55
CA LEU A 291 -10.62 -13.38 3.13
C LEU A 291 -11.20 -14.52 2.29
N GLU A 292 -11.69 -14.17 1.11
CA GLU A 292 -11.88 -15.05 -0.04
C GLU A 292 -10.82 -14.72 -1.10
N VAL A 293 -10.16 -15.74 -1.64
CA VAL A 293 -9.14 -15.55 -2.68
C VAL A 293 -9.47 -16.46 -3.86
N CYS A 294 -9.60 -15.85 -5.03
CA CYS A 294 -9.89 -16.57 -6.26
C CYS A 294 -9.14 -16.01 -7.47
N ALA A 295 -8.95 -16.86 -8.48
CA ALA A 295 -8.31 -16.55 -9.74
C ALA A 295 -9.22 -16.92 -10.92
N TYR A 296 -9.30 -16.02 -11.90
CA TYR A 296 -10.01 -16.21 -13.17
C TYR A 296 -8.99 -16.26 -14.29
N VAL A 297 -8.90 -17.39 -15.01
CA VAL A 297 -7.98 -17.61 -16.12
C VAL A 297 -8.79 -17.64 -17.42
N GLY A 298 -8.71 -16.58 -18.23
CA GLY A 298 -9.53 -16.46 -19.44
C GLY A 298 -11.03 -16.62 -19.13
N ASN A 299 -11.66 -17.62 -19.75
CA ASN A 299 -13.09 -17.94 -19.57
C ASN A 299 -13.33 -19.16 -18.65
N ASP A 300 -12.28 -19.67 -17.99
CA ASP A 300 -12.41 -20.82 -17.11
C ASP A 300 -13.19 -20.46 -15.83
N PRO A 301 -13.87 -21.44 -15.21
CA PRO A 301 -14.48 -21.26 -13.89
C PRO A 301 -13.46 -20.77 -12.85
N PRO A 302 -13.88 -19.95 -11.87
CA PRO A 302 -12.97 -19.42 -10.87
C PRO A 302 -12.30 -20.53 -10.05
N ARG A 303 -10.97 -20.46 -9.96
CA ARG A 303 -10.19 -21.28 -9.03
C ARG A 303 -10.14 -20.59 -7.68
N PHE A 304 -10.67 -21.23 -6.65
CA PHE A 304 -10.61 -20.72 -5.28
C PHE A 304 -9.39 -21.27 -4.55
N TYR A 305 -8.67 -20.36 -3.89
CA TYR A 305 -7.58 -20.67 -2.96
C TYR A 305 -8.05 -20.58 -1.51
N LEU A 306 -9.02 -19.71 -1.24
CA LEU A 306 -9.65 -19.52 0.06
C LEU A 306 -11.14 -19.15 -0.12
N ARG A 307 -12.01 -19.77 0.68
CA ARG A 307 -13.48 -19.64 0.61
C ARG A 307 -14.08 -19.23 1.94
#